data_AF-A0A958EL04-F1
#
_entry.id   AF-A0A958EL04-F1
#
_cell.length_a   1.000
_cell.length_b   1.000
_cell.length_c   1.000
_cell.angle_alpha   90.00
_cell.angle_beta   90.00
_cell.angle_gamma   90.00
#
_symmetry.space_group_name_H-M   'P 1'
#
loop_
_entity.id
_entity.type
_entity.pdbx_description
1 polymer ?
#
loop_
_entity_poly.entity_id
_entity_poly.type
_entity_poly.pdbx_seq_one_letter_code
_entity_poly.pdbx_strand_id
1 'polypeptide(L)'
;MSSETKSNRFFSIDFLRGLVMIIMALDHTRVFFHADAFLFNPTDIAHSNPLIFLTRWITHFCAPVFIFLAGTSIFFMNGRKSTKEVSLFILKRGLWLMLLELTFFGFGWFFNPNFSLQFLQAIWVIGVSMVIMSAVIFLP
;
A
#
# COMPACT_ATOMS: atom_id res chain seq x y z
N MET A 1 -13.03 -5.28 37.99
CA MET A 1 -13.70 -5.31 36.68
C MET A 1 -13.16 -4.15 35.86
N SER A 2 -12.05 -4.37 35.14
CA SER A 2 -11.42 -3.35 34.29
C SER A 2 -12.34 -3.09 33.10
N SER A 3 -12.93 -1.90 33.05
CA SER A 3 -13.68 -1.45 31.88
C SER A 3 -12.73 -1.36 30.69
N GLU A 4 -12.76 -2.37 29.83
CA GLU A 4 -12.15 -2.25 28.50
C GLU A 4 -12.84 -1.10 27.78
N THR A 5 -12.12 0.01 27.64
CA THR A 5 -12.49 1.07 26.72
C THR A 5 -12.42 0.47 25.33
N LYS A 6 -13.57 0.03 24.81
CA LYS A 6 -13.71 -0.46 23.44
C LYS A 6 -13.19 0.64 22.53
N SER A 7 -11.97 0.48 22.03
CA SER A 7 -11.39 1.38 21.03
C SER A 7 -12.41 1.44 19.90
N ASN A 8 -13.03 2.61 19.68
CA ASN A 8 -13.88 2.87 18.53
C ASN A 8 -13.00 2.79 17.27
N ARG A 9 -12.76 1.56 16.80
CA ARG A 9 -12.21 1.25 15.49
C ARG A 9 -13.32 1.46 14.49
N PHE A 10 -13.00 2.21 13.44
CA PHE A 10 -13.94 2.44 12.35
C PHE A 10 -14.02 1.17 11.50
N PHE A 11 -15.03 0.34 11.77
CA PHE A 11 -15.24 -0.92 11.06
C PHE A 11 -15.22 -0.76 9.53
N SER A 12 -15.84 0.30 9.01
CA SER A 12 -15.86 0.60 7.57
C SER A 12 -14.47 0.82 6.98
N ILE A 13 -13.54 1.44 7.73
CA ILE A 13 -12.16 1.67 7.30
C ILE A 13 -11.39 0.34 7.26
N ASP A 14 -11.53 -0.46 8.30
CA ASP A 14 -10.86 -1.76 8.38
C ASP A 14 -11.40 -2.72 7.30
N PHE A 15 -12.71 -2.72 7.05
CA PHE A 15 -13.35 -3.51 5.99
C PHE A 15 -12.86 -3.10 4.59
N LEU A 16 -12.91 -1.80 4.28
CA LEU A 16 -12.47 -1.29 2.97
C LEU A 16 -10.98 -1.61 2.73
N ARG A 17 -10.13 -1.42 3.75
CA ARG A 17 -8.70 -1.76 3.66
C ARG A 17 -8.49 -3.25 3.38
N GLY A 18 -9.25 -4.12 4.06
CA GLY A 18 -9.19 -5.57 3.86
C GLY A 18 -9.60 -5.98 2.44
N LEU A 19 -10.72 -5.44 1.95
CA LEU A 19 -11.21 -5.70 0.59
C LEU A 19 -10.19 -5.27 -0.47
N VAL A 20 -9.66 -4.06 -0.35
CA VAL A 20 -8.65 -3.51 -1.26
C VAL A 20 -7.38 -4.37 -1.25
N MET A 21 -6.94 -4.85 -0.08
CA MET A 21 -5.76 -5.70 0.05
C MET A 21 -5.94 -7.06 -0.65
N ILE A 22 -7.14 -7.66 -0.55
CA ILE A 22 -7.46 -8.94 -1.23
C ILE A 22 -7.45 -8.76 -2.75
N ILE A 23 -8.12 -7.72 -3.26
CA ILE A 23 -8.20 -7.44 -4.70
C ILE A 23 -6.79 -7.18 -5.27
N MET A 24 -5.99 -6.38 -4.57
CA MET A 24 -4.62 -6.08 -4.97
C MET A 24 -3.73 -7.33 -4.96
N ALA A 25 -3.87 -8.20 -3.95
CA ALA A 25 -3.13 -9.46 -3.89
C ALA A 25 -3.49 -10.40 -5.06
N LEU A 26 -4.76 -10.50 -5.43
CA LEU A 26 -5.22 -11.30 -6.56
C LEU A 26 -4.61 -10.82 -7.90
N ASP A 27 -4.54 -9.51 -8.11
CA ASP A 27 -3.95 -8.94 -9.33
C ASP A 27 -2.43 -9.14 -9.39
N HIS A 28 -1.73 -9.04 -8.26
CA HIS A 28 -0.30 -9.32 -8.22
C HIS A 28 0.02 -10.81 -8.39
N THR A 29 -0.78 -11.73 -7.83
CA THR A 29 -0.55 -13.16 -8.02
C THR A 29 -0.84 -13.60 -9.45
N ARG A 30 -1.84 -12.99 -10.11
CA ARG A 30 -2.17 -13.25 -11.53
C ARG A 30 -0.94 -13.13 -12.45
N VAL A 31 -0.04 -12.19 -12.17
CA VAL A 31 1.17 -11.95 -12.99
C VAL A 31 2.09 -13.18 -13.05
N PHE A 32 2.05 -14.06 -12.04
CA PHE A 32 2.85 -15.29 -12.01
C PHE A 32 2.19 -16.47 -12.75
N PHE A 33 0.88 -16.45 -12.96
CA PHE A 33 0.13 -17.56 -13.58
C PHE A 33 -0.20 -17.31 -15.07
N HIS A 34 -0.13 -16.07 -15.54
CA HIS A 34 -0.37 -15.74 -16.94
C HIS A 34 0.96 -15.57 -17.69
N ALA A 35 1.28 -16.49 -18.60
CA ALA A 35 2.48 -16.42 -19.44
C ALA A 35 2.57 -15.12 -20.27
N ASP A 36 1.41 -14.61 -20.71
CA ASP A 36 1.31 -13.38 -21.50
C ASP A 36 1.42 -12.09 -20.66
N ALA A 37 1.45 -12.19 -19.32
CA ALA A 37 1.45 -11.02 -18.43
C ALA A 37 2.70 -10.14 -18.58
N PHE A 38 3.80 -10.71 -19.08
CA PHE A 38 5.05 -10.01 -19.37
C PHE A 38 5.24 -9.69 -20.87
N LEU A 39 4.41 -10.25 -21.76
CA LEU A 39 4.52 -10.07 -23.22
C LEU A 39 3.65 -8.93 -23.74
N PHE A 40 2.49 -8.69 -23.13
CA PHE A 40 1.54 -7.66 -23.57
C PHE A 40 1.13 -6.76 -22.42
N ASN A 41 0.97 -5.46 -22.72
CA ASN A 41 0.38 -4.55 -21.75
C ASN A 41 -1.12 -4.88 -21.64
N PRO A 42 -1.65 -5.21 -20.46
CA PRO A 42 -3.07 -5.54 -20.28
C PRO A 42 -4.04 -4.39 -20.63
N THR A 43 -3.55 -3.17 -20.86
CA THR A 43 -4.33 -2.04 -21.40
C THR A 43 -4.37 -1.99 -22.93
N ASP A 44 -3.64 -2.87 -23.62
CA ASP A 44 -3.66 -2.95 -25.08
C ASP A 44 -4.93 -3.66 -25.55
N ILE A 45 -5.85 -2.89 -26.12
CA ILE A 45 -7.19 -3.34 -26.54
C ILE A 45 -7.09 -4.38 -27.67
N ALA A 46 -5.98 -4.42 -28.41
CA ALA A 46 -5.78 -5.35 -29.52
C ALA A 46 -5.45 -6.79 -29.07
N HIS A 47 -4.84 -6.95 -27.89
CA HIS A 47 -4.35 -8.24 -27.40
C HIS A 47 -4.87 -8.60 -25.99
N SER A 48 -5.62 -7.70 -25.35
CA SER A 48 -6.17 -7.88 -24.00
C SER A 48 -7.56 -8.51 -24.01
N ASN A 49 -7.82 -9.40 -23.05
CA ASN A 49 -9.15 -9.91 -22.77
C ASN A 49 -9.92 -8.89 -21.91
N PRO A 50 -11.21 -8.60 -22.18
CA PRO A 50 -12.04 -7.72 -21.33
C PRO A 50 -11.97 -8.05 -19.84
N LEU A 51 -11.82 -9.33 -19.47
CA LEU A 51 -11.71 -9.77 -18.08
C LEU A 51 -10.41 -9.28 -17.41
N ILE A 52 -9.29 -9.30 -18.15
CA ILE A 52 -7.97 -8.85 -17.70
C ILE A 52 -7.92 -7.33 -17.58
N PHE A 53 -8.53 -6.64 -18.54
CA PHE A 53 -8.68 -5.19 -18.49
C PHE A 53 -9.46 -4.77 -17.24
N LEU A 54 -10.57 -5.46 -16.96
CA LEU A 54 -11.44 -5.13 -15.82
C LEU A 54 -10.73 -5.35 -14.47
N THR A 55 -9.96 -6.43 -14.30
CA THR A 55 -9.19 -6.62 -13.06
C THR A 55 -8.17 -5.50 -12.84
N ARG A 56 -7.45 -5.10 -13.89
CA ARG A 56 -6.46 -4.01 -13.82
C ARG A 56 -7.09 -2.64 -13.60
N TRP A 57 -8.25 -2.41 -14.21
CA TRP A 57 -9.00 -1.17 -14.02
C TRP A 57 -9.47 -1.02 -12.57
N ILE A 58 -9.98 -2.10 -11.96
CA ILE A 58 -10.36 -2.10 -10.54
C ILE A 58 -9.13 -1.87 -9.65
N THR A 59 -8.01 -2.57 -9.91
CA THR A 59 -6.82 -2.49 -9.06
C THR A 59 -6.11 -1.14 -9.16
N HIS A 60 -6.32 -0.38 -10.25
CA HIS A 60 -5.85 0.99 -10.37
C HIS A 60 -6.40 1.92 -9.27
N PHE A 61 -7.60 1.66 -8.77
CA PHE A 61 -8.19 2.41 -7.66
C PHE A 61 -7.74 1.90 -6.28
N CYS A 62 -7.22 0.68 -6.18
CA CYS A 62 -6.76 0.11 -4.92
C CYS A 62 -5.62 0.94 -4.29
N ALA A 63 -4.64 1.34 -5.08
CA ALA A 63 -3.50 2.13 -4.59
C ALA A 63 -3.92 3.53 -4.07
N PRO A 64 -4.68 4.35 -4.83
CA PRO A 64 -5.21 5.62 -4.33
C PRO A 64 -6.05 5.49 -3.05
N VAL A 65 -6.93 4.48 -2.98
CA VAL A 65 -7.76 4.25 -1.79
C VAL A 65 -6.89 3.90 -0.58
N PHE A 66 -5.88 3.04 -0.77
CA PHE A 66 -5.00 2.64 0.32
C PHE A 66 -4.18 3.82 0.88
N ILE A 67 -3.65 4.67 0.00
CA ILE A 67 -2.93 5.90 0.37
C ILE A 67 -3.88 6.87 1.09
N PHE A 68 -5.10 7.07 0.58
CA PHE A 68 -6.11 7.93 1.21
C PHE A 68 -6.49 7.47 2.62
N LEU A 69 -6.70 6.17 2.81
CA LEU A 69 -6.98 5.59 4.12
C LEU A 69 -5.80 5.70 5.09
N ALA A 70 -4.56 5.58 4.58
CA ALA A 70 -3.36 5.81 5.38
C ALA A 70 -3.30 7.26 5.88
N GLY A 71 -3.53 8.25 5.02
CA GLY A 71 -3.60 9.67 5.42
C GLY A 71 -4.74 9.97 6.39
N THR A 72 -5.94 9.43 6.13
CA THR A 72 -7.11 9.56 7.01
C THR A 72 -6.82 8.99 8.41
N SER A 73 -6.10 7.88 8.49
CA SER A 73 -5.69 7.28 9.77
C SER A 73 -4.74 8.20 10.54
N ILE A 74 -3.79 8.86 9.87
CA ILE A 74 -2.87 9.83 10.49
C ILE A 74 -3.65 11.04 11.02
N PHE A 75 -4.62 11.54 10.26
CA PHE A 75 -5.48 12.65 10.70
C PHE A 75 -6.21 12.33 12.00
N PHE A 76 -6.87 11.17 12.10
CA PHE A 76 -7.54 10.75 13.33
C PHE A 76 -6.57 10.50 14.49
N MET A 77 -5.34 10.08 14.21
CA MET A 77 -4.29 9.91 15.23
C MET A 77 -3.82 11.24 15.81
N ASN A 78 -3.69 12.28 14.98
CA ASN A 78 -3.27 13.61 15.43
C ASN A 78 -4.26 14.24 16.40
N GLY A 79 -5.55 13.89 16.33
CA GLY A 79 -6.56 14.33 17.31
C GLY A 79 -6.49 13.63 18.67
N ARG A 80 -5.67 12.59 18.84
CA ARG A 80 -5.61 11.76 20.07
C ARG A 80 -4.22 11.69 20.71
N LYS A 81 -3.17 12.11 19.99
CA LYS A 81 -1.77 11.98 20.41
C LYS A 81 -1.02 13.29 20.13
N SER A 82 0.12 13.47 20.79
CA SER A 82 1.00 14.60 20.49
C SER A 82 1.54 14.52 19.05
N THR A 83 1.66 15.67 18.38
CA THR A 83 2.25 15.80 17.04
C THR A 83 3.62 15.11 16.95
N LYS A 84 4.44 15.22 18.01
CA LYS A 84 5.77 14.59 18.07
C LYS A 84 5.68 13.06 18.12
N GLU A 85 4.71 12.52 18.85
CA GLU A 85 4.47 11.08 18.93
C GLU A 85 3.96 10.53 17.59
N VAL A 86 3.03 11.24 16.94
CA VAL A 86 2.51 10.85 15.63
C VAL A 86 3.62 10.88 14.58
N SER A 87 4.42 11.95 14.54
CA SER A 87 5.56 12.09 13.61
C SER A 87 6.57 10.94 13.76
N LEU A 88 7.05 10.66 14.97
CA LEU A 88 7.99 9.56 15.21
C LEU A 88 7.39 8.19 14.87
N PHE A 89 6.10 8.00 15.15
CA PHE A 89 5.40 6.77 14.82
C PHE A 89 5.30 6.53 13.30
N ILE A 90 4.91 7.55 12.53
CA ILE A 90 4.78 7.43 11.08
C ILE A 90 6.14 7.37 10.39
N LEU A 91 7.16 8.08 10.90
CA LEU A 91 8.52 8.03 10.38
C LEU A 91 9.11 6.61 10.48
N LYS A 92 9.06 5.99 11.67
CA LYS A 92 9.57 4.63 11.88
C LYS A 92 8.86 3.61 10.99
N ARG A 93 7.54 3.74 10.85
CA ARG A 93 6.76 2.87 9.98
C ARG A 93 7.05 3.08 8.50
N GLY A 94 7.17 4.33 8.05
CA GLY A 94 7.49 4.67 6.67
C GLY A 94 8.83 4.08 6.26
N LEU A 95 9.87 4.25 7.09
CA LEU A 95 11.19 3.66 6.88
C LEU A 95 11.14 2.12 6.85
N TRP A 96 10.36 1.52 7.75
CA TRP A 96 10.18 0.08 7.76
C TRP A 96 9.52 -0.44 6.47
N LEU A 97 8.51 0.25 5.95
CA LEU A 97 7.85 -0.10 4.69
C LEU A 97 8.81 0.02 3.50
N MET A 98 9.62 1.08 3.45
CA MET A 98 10.63 1.26 2.41
C MET A 98 11.68 0.14 2.43
N LEU A 99 12.16 -0.24 3.62
CA LEU A 99 13.10 -1.34 3.79
C LEU A 99 12.50 -2.67 3.36
N LEU A 100 11.25 -2.94 3.76
CA LEU A 100 10.54 -4.17 3.45
C LEU A 100 10.32 -4.29 1.93
N GLU A 101 10.01 -3.19 1.25
CA GLU A 101 9.93 -3.17 -0.21
C GLU A 101 11.26 -3.58 -0.87
N LEU A 102 12.36 -2.92 -0.49
CA LEU A 102 13.66 -3.18 -1.12
C LEU A 102 14.19 -4.58 -0.86
N THR A 103 13.80 -5.19 0.25
CA THR A 103 14.31 -6.51 0.68
C THR A 103 13.32 -7.61 0.32
N PHE A 104 12.23 -7.73 1.07
CA PHE A 104 11.30 -8.85 0.98
C PHE A 104 10.51 -8.86 -0.32
N PHE A 105 9.94 -7.73 -0.74
CA PHE A 105 9.17 -7.66 -1.99
C PHE A 105 10.06 -7.61 -3.22
N GLY A 106 11.19 -6.89 -3.17
CA GLY A 106 12.20 -6.90 -4.23
C GLY A 106 12.73 -8.30 -4.51
N PHE A 107 13.05 -9.06 -3.46
CA PHE A 107 13.43 -10.46 -3.59
C PHE A 107 12.26 -11.35 -4.04
N GLY A 108 11.06 -11.17 -3.48
CA GLY A 108 9.88 -11.98 -3.79
C GLY A 108 9.40 -11.86 -5.24
N TRP A 109 9.62 -10.71 -5.90
CA TRP A 109 9.26 -10.52 -7.30
C TRP A 109 10.25 -11.15 -8.28
N PHE A 110 11.55 -11.00 -8.03
CA PHE A 110 12.59 -11.39 -9.00
C PHE A 110 13.33 -12.68 -8.63
N PHE A 111 13.15 -13.19 -7.41
CA PHE A 111 13.93 -14.29 -6.82
C PHE A 111 15.45 -14.12 -7.04
N ASN A 112 15.91 -12.87 -7.18
CA ASN A 112 17.28 -12.54 -7.54
C ASN A 112 17.97 -11.87 -6.34
N PRO A 113 18.98 -12.52 -5.74
CA PRO A 113 19.69 -12.00 -4.58
C PRO A 113 20.63 -10.82 -4.90
N ASN A 114 20.91 -10.54 -6.18
CA ASN A 114 21.76 -9.42 -6.59
C ASN A 114 21.02 -8.08 -6.68
N PHE A 115 19.69 -8.06 -6.45
CA PHE A 115 18.84 -6.84 -6.47
C PHE A 115 19.06 -5.93 -7.69
N SER A 116 19.48 -6.48 -8.83
CA SER A 116 19.87 -5.69 -10.01
C SER A 116 18.68 -5.01 -10.71
N LEU A 117 17.47 -5.52 -10.47
CA LEU A 117 16.20 -4.93 -10.88
C LEU A 117 15.35 -4.71 -9.63
N GLN A 118 15.01 -3.45 -9.35
CA GLN A 118 14.17 -3.06 -8.21
C GLN A 118 12.87 -2.45 -8.76
N PHE A 119 11.75 -3.11 -8.52
CA PHE A 119 10.43 -2.53 -8.75
C PHE A 119 9.98 -1.82 -7.49
N LEU A 120 9.86 -0.50 -7.56
CA LEU A 120 9.31 0.31 -6.47
C LEU A 120 7.80 0.41 -6.67
N GLN A 121 7.03 -0.35 -5.90
CA GLN A 121 5.58 -0.44 -6.01
C GLN A 121 4.87 0.49 -5.01
N ALA A 122 3.57 0.25 -4.79
CA ALA A 122 2.73 1.08 -3.94
C ALA A 122 3.27 1.20 -2.50
N ILE A 123 3.91 0.14 -1.97
CA ILE A 123 4.46 0.14 -0.60
C ILE A 123 5.57 1.17 -0.45
N TRP A 124 6.45 1.30 -1.45
CA TRP A 124 7.48 2.33 -1.48
C TRP A 124 6.88 3.73 -1.42
N VAL A 125 5.90 4.01 -2.29
CA VAL A 125 5.23 5.31 -2.37
C VAL A 125 4.55 5.67 -1.05
N ILE A 126 3.90 4.70 -0.39
CA ILE A 126 3.31 4.89 0.93
C ILE A 126 4.39 5.18 1.98
N GLY A 127 5.51 4.45 1.96
CA GLY A 127 6.65 4.65 2.85
C GLY A 127 7.21 6.07 2.73
N VAL A 128 7.51 6.51 1.50
CA VAL A 128 7.99 7.87 1.22
C VAL A 128 6.96 8.92 1.67
N SER A 129 5.68 8.71 1.36
CA SER A 129 4.61 9.63 1.77
C SER A 129 4.51 9.75 3.29
N MET A 130 4.67 8.66 4.04
CA MET A 130 4.70 8.69 5.52
C MET A 130 5.92 9.44 6.06
N VAL A 131 7.09 9.29 5.44
CA VAL A 131 8.31 10.01 5.81
C VAL A 131 8.13 11.51 5.55
N ILE A 132 7.63 11.89 4.38
CA ILE A 132 7.33 13.30 4.06
C ILE A 132 6.31 13.86 5.06
N MET A 133 5.22 13.14 5.33
CA MET A 133 4.19 13.58 6.27
C MET A 133 4.74 13.75 7.70
N SER A 134 5.74 12.96 8.10
CA SER A 134 6.39 13.11 9.41
C SER A 134 7.10 14.46 9.60
N ALA A 135 7.58 15.06 8.51
CA ALA A 135 8.15 16.39 8.50
C ALA A 135 7.07 17.47 8.32
N VAL A 136 6.11 17.23 7.41
CA VAL A 136 5.04 18.18 7.07
C VAL A 136 4.12 18.47 8.25
N ILE A 137 3.91 17.51 9.16
CA ILE A 137 3.02 17.71 10.33
C ILE A 137 3.50 18.81 11.31
N PHE A 138 4.74 19.27 11.20
CA PHE A 138 5.28 20.37 12.00
C PHE A 138 5.20 21.74 11.31
N LEU A 139 4.81 21.79 10.03
CA LEU A 139 4.57 23.05 9.35
C LEU A 139 3.27 23.70 9.91
N PRO A 140 3.27 25.02 10.10
CA PRO A 140 2.11 25.77 10.59
C PRO A 140 0.95 25.78 9.59
#